data_AF-A0A7Y5G6T2-F1
#
_entry.id   AF-A0A7Y5G6T2-F1
#
_cell.length_a   1.000
_cell.length_b   1.000
_cell.length_c   1.000
_cell.angle_alpha   90.00
_cell.angle_beta   90.00
_cell.angle_gamma   90.00
#
_symmetry.space_group_name_H-M   'P 1'
#
loop_
_entity.id
_entity.type
_entity.pdbx_description
1 polymer ?
#
loop_
_entity_poly.entity_id
_entity_poly.type
_entity_poly.pdbx_seq_one_letter_code
_entity_poly.pdbx_strand_id
1 'polypeptide(L)'
;MEISQYPIYRTYAEPNGVVWLGGPEGLIRYDTRGKSNVDAPFFTLIRKAAVRGDSAIAGGTLDFHDHALRFEYAATSYVKEAATLFQYKLEGFDPDWSEWTAESRKDYTNIPEGRYRFLVRARNIYGNVSEPAVFEFRIKPPWYRTGWMYALYTFAVVALAYGIIRWRLDFLKKRNEELENKVEERTAALESARREIEAQRDYLKSVNVQLEAAIQELKETQIQLVQSEKMASVGQMVAGLAHEINNPLTFVIPNLDLMQSQIQSLETLLTKVKNEGGNAEEFLQQLDDFRSAIQSAKTGSERIKDIVHNLRTFTRHDAHGIADAEIESHLNQALDLFFNQYNDIRFEKSFAFNQPVRINIQEMNLCFVNILSNAVLAIRDAESKNLLKAEEGRILIATEEIIFSEKHFAKITFKDNGIGISPDVMPHIFEPFFTTRPVGDGKGLGLSETYAIVKKHGGEIEVKSNANGGTSVAVLIPLENVRA
;
A
#
# COMPACT_ATOMS: atom_id res chain seq x y z
N MET A 1 -31.24 66.01 -105.20
CA MET A 1 -31.12 67.48 -105.25
C MET A 1 -32.52 68.00 -105.51
N GLU A 2 -33.05 68.88 -104.65
CA GLU A 2 -34.43 69.37 -104.78
C GLU A 2 -34.51 70.51 -105.79
N ILE A 3 -35.34 70.35 -106.82
CA ILE A 3 -35.51 71.34 -107.89
C ILE A 3 -36.09 72.68 -107.35
N SER A 4 -36.79 72.65 -106.21
CA SER A 4 -37.38 73.83 -105.56
C SER A 4 -36.37 74.89 -105.10
N GLN A 5 -35.11 74.52 -104.91
CA GLN A 5 -34.06 75.41 -104.42
C GLN A 5 -33.28 76.11 -105.54
N TYR A 6 -33.62 75.84 -106.81
CA TYR A 6 -32.94 76.41 -107.96
C TYR A 6 -33.75 77.59 -108.53
N PRO A 7 -33.20 78.81 -108.66
CA PRO A 7 -33.91 79.94 -109.22
C PRO A 7 -34.12 79.73 -110.74
N ILE A 8 -35.37 79.54 -111.13
CA ILE A 8 -35.76 79.26 -112.53
C ILE A 8 -36.23 80.56 -113.18
N TYR A 9 -35.54 81.00 -114.22
CA TYR A 9 -35.86 82.23 -114.96
C TYR A 9 -36.75 81.98 -116.15
N ARG A 10 -36.65 80.80 -116.79
CA ARG A 10 -37.55 80.38 -117.86
C ARG A 10 -37.85 78.90 -117.76
N THR A 11 -39.09 78.56 -118.07
CA THR A 11 -39.52 77.18 -118.24
C THR A 11 -39.97 76.96 -119.67
N TYR A 12 -39.59 75.83 -120.23
CA TYR A 12 -40.09 75.37 -121.52
C TYR A 12 -40.49 73.90 -121.38
N ALA A 13 -41.77 73.61 -121.54
CA ALA A 13 -42.28 72.26 -121.49
C ALA A 13 -42.46 71.74 -122.92
N GLU A 14 -41.81 70.61 -123.23
CA GLU A 14 -42.06 69.91 -124.48
C GLU A 14 -43.34 69.05 -124.36
N PRO A 15 -44.11 68.87 -125.45
CA PRO A 15 -45.30 68.00 -125.45
C PRO A 15 -45.03 66.54 -125.06
N ASN A 16 -43.76 66.09 -125.04
CA ASN A 16 -43.35 64.72 -124.73
C ASN A 16 -43.14 64.45 -123.22
N GLY A 17 -43.49 65.39 -122.33
CA GLY A 17 -43.39 65.23 -120.88
C GLY A 17 -42.00 65.54 -120.29
N VAL A 18 -41.10 66.10 -121.11
CA VAL A 18 -39.83 66.66 -120.66
C VAL A 18 -40.01 68.14 -120.36
N VAL A 19 -39.55 68.55 -119.17
CA VAL A 19 -39.54 69.95 -118.75
C VAL A 19 -38.11 70.47 -118.72
N TRP A 20 -37.87 71.55 -119.45
CA TRP A 20 -36.63 72.28 -119.42
C TRP A 20 -36.76 73.49 -118.50
N LEU A 21 -35.82 73.62 -117.57
CA LEU A 21 -35.77 74.67 -116.58
C LEU A 21 -34.45 75.44 -116.78
N GLY A 22 -34.54 76.70 -117.21
CA GLY A 22 -33.38 77.57 -117.43
C GLY A 22 -33.11 78.43 -116.19
N GLY A 23 -31.89 78.33 -115.66
CA GLY A 23 -31.41 79.08 -114.50
C GLY A 23 -29.99 79.64 -114.71
N PRO A 24 -29.43 80.34 -113.71
CA PRO A 24 -28.18 81.09 -113.86
C PRO A 24 -26.95 80.24 -114.21
N GLU A 25 -26.95 78.94 -113.89
CA GLU A 25 -25.82 78.05 -114.20
C GLU A 25 -26.07 77.10 -115.39
N GLY A 26 -27.21 77.23 -116.08
CA GLY A 26 -27.49 76.46 -117.30
C GLY A 26 -28.94 75.97 -117.44
N LEU A 27 -29.15 75.04 -118.38
CA LEU A 27 -30.44 74.38 -118.62
C LEU A 27 -30.49 73.01 -117.93
N ILE A 28 -31.50 72.80 -117.10
CA ILE A 28 -31.81 71.50 -116.47
C ILE A 28 -32.92 70.83 -117.26
N ARG A 29 -32.71 69.56 -117.63
CA ARG A 29 -33.71 68.69 -118.28
C ARG A 29 -34.29 67.73 -117.25
N TYR A 30 -35.61 67.79 -117.01
CA TYR A 30 -36.31 66.86 -116.13
C TYR A 30 -37.32 66.02 -116.91
N ASP A 31 -37.15 64.69 -116.89
CA ASP A 31 -38.10 63.74 -117.49
C ASP A 31 -39.03 63.20 -116.40
N THR A 32 -40.30 63.57 -116.49
CA THR A 32 -41.34 63.24 -115.49
C THR A 32 -41.72 61.76 -115.46
N ARG A 33 -41.19 60.93 -116.36
CA ARG A 33 -41.55 59.51 -116.49
C ARG A 33 -40.59 58.54 -115.80
N GLY A 34 -39.49 59.02 -115.21
CA GLY A 34 -38.54 58.16 -114.50
C GLY A 34 -39.01 57.78 -113.08
N LYS A 35 -39.25 56.48 -112.83
CA LYS A 35 -39.46 55.93 -111.47
C LYS A 35 -38.13 55.44 -110.89
N SER A 36 -37.78 55.81 -109.65
CA SER A 36 -36.61 55.29 -108.92
C SER A 36 -36.87 53.90 -108.32
N ASN A 37 -35.91 52.98 -108.42
CA ASN A 37 -36.01 51.58 -107.97
C ASN A 37 -35.79 51.48 -106.43
N VAL A 38 -36.80 51.03 -105.67
CA VAL A 38 -36.81 51.07 -104.18
C VAL A 38 -36.40 49.74 -103.51
N ASP A 39 -36.39 48.61 -104.25
CA ASP A 39 -36.29 47.25 -103.65
C ASP A 39 -34.96 46.50 -103.94
N ALA A 40 -33.83 47.19 -104.02
CA ALA A 40 -32.55 46.51 -104.21
C ALA A 40 -32.08 45.79 -102.91
N PRO A 41 -31.73 44.48 -102.95
CA PRO A 41 -31.14 43.78 -101.81
C PRO A 41 -29.76 44.35 -101.47
N PHE A 42 -29.40 44.35 -100.18
CA PHE A 42 -28.12 44.84 -99.68
C PHE A 42 -27.57 43.92 -98.59
N PHE A 43 -26.25 43.98 -98.38
CA PHE A 43 -25.53 43.10 -97.46
C PHE A 43 -24.94 43.90 -96.30
N THR A 44 -24.86 43.26 -95.14
CA THR A 44 -24.03 43.74 -94.03
C THR A 44 -22.67 43.05 -94.10
N LEU A 45 -21.60 43.78 -93.80
CA LEU A 45 -20.23 43.29 -93.80
C LEU A 45 -19.59 43.64 -92.46
N ILE A 46 -18.90 42.67 -91.85
CA ILE A 46 -18.02 42.92 -90.72
C ILE A 46 -16.68 43.39 -91.30
N ARG A 47 -16.34 44.65 -91.02
CA ARG A 47 -15.16 45.32 -91.58
C ARG A 47 -13.90 44.97 -90.81
N LYS A 48 -14.00 44.88 -89.48
CA LYS A 48 -12.86 44.63 -88.60
C LYS A 48 -13.34 43.94 -87.33
N ALA A 49 -12.68 42.86 -86.95
CA ALA A 49 -12.70 42.32 -85.59
C ALA A 49 -11.31 42.58 -85.00
N ALA A 50 -11.20 43.14 -83.80
CA ALA A 50 -9.91 43.49 -83.20
C ALA A 50 -9.81 43.11 -81.72
N VAL A 51 -8.66 42.60 -81.31
CA VAL A 51 -8.29 42.46 -79.89
C VAL A 51 -7.52 43.70 -79.46
N ARG A 52 -7.87 44.30 -78.31
CA ARG A 52 -7.13 45.43 -77.71
C ARG A 52 -6.78 46.54 -78.72
N GLY A 53 -7.78 47.05 -79.44
CA GLY A 53 -7.68 48.27 -80.25
C GLY A 53 -6.98 48.13 -81.61
N ASP A 54 -5.91 47.33 -81.72
CA ASP A 54 -4.98 47.45 -82.86
C ASP A 54 -4.80 46.19 -83.71
N SER A 55 -4.98 44.99 -83.16
CA SER A 55 -4.74 43.74 -83.91
C SER A 55 -6.01 43.24 -84.58
N ALA A 56 -6.10 43.36 -85.92
CA ALA A 56 -7.19 42.77 -86.69
C ALA A 56 -7.14 41.24 -86.65
N ILE A 57 -8.27 40.60 -86.37
CA ILE A 57 -8.44 39.15 -86.26
C ILE A 57 -9.15 38.68 -87.53
N ALA A 58 -8.51 37.79 -88.28
CA ALA A 58 -9.10 37.16 -89.45
C ALA A 58 -9.74 35.81 -89.08
N GLY A 59 -10.67 35.81 -88.11
CA GLY A 59 -11.28 34.60 -87.54
C GLY A 59 -10.27 33.70 -86.81
N GLY A 60 -10.77 32.74 -86.01
CA GLY A 60 -9.94 31.67 -85.43
C GLY A 60 -9.85 31.64 -83.91
N THR A 61 -8.69 31.19 -83.39
CA THR A 61 -8.51 30.87 -81.96
C THR A 61 -7.73 31.97 -81.24
N LEU A 62 -8.32 32.54 -80.20
CA LEU A 62 -7.77 33.54 -79.30
C LEU A 62 -7.23 32.89 -78.02
N ASP A 63 -6.18 33.46 -77.46
CA ASP A 63 -5.67 33.03 -76.16
C ASP A 63 -6.53 33.60 -75.03
N PHE A 64 -6.56 32.91 -73.89
CA PHE A 64 -7.43 33.26 -72.76
C PHE A 64 -7.23 34.71 -72.27
N HIS A 65 -6.04 35.28 -72.42
CA HIS A 65 -5.70 36.62 -71.92
C HIS A 65 -6.32 37.77 -72.74
N ASP A 66 -6.89 37.49 -73.91
CA ASP A 66 -7.47 38.46 -74.83
C ASP A 66 -8.96 38.71 -74.53
N HIS A 67 -9.23 39.32 -73.37
CA HIS A 67 -10.59 39.49 -72.85
C HIS A 67 -11.40 40.62 -73.48
N ALA A 68 -10.90 41.36 -74.46
CA ALA A 68 -11.59 42.52 -75.04
C ALA A 68 -11.60 42.49 -76.57
N LEU A 69 -12.79 42.35 -77.14
CA LEU A 69 -13.02 42.26 -78.59
C LEU A 69 -13.87 43.42 -79.08
N ARG A 70 -13.41 44.06 -80.16
CA ARG A 70 -14.12 45.12 -80.87
C ARG A 70 -14.52 44.64 -82.26
N PHE A 71 -15.79 44.79 -82.61
CA PHE A 71 -16.32 44.52 -83.95
C PHE A 71 -16.78 45.82 -84.62
N GLU A 72 -16.36 46.05 -85.85
CA GLU A 72 -16.79 47.17 -86.70
C GLU A 72 -17.49 46.60 -87.94
N TYR A 73 -18.64 47.15 -88.31
CA TYR A 73 -19.50 46.61 -89.37
C TYR A 73 -20.17 47.73 -90.18
N ALA A 74 -20.55 47.45 -91.42
CA ALA A 74 -21.18 48.42 -92.33
C ALA A 74 -22.15 47.72 -93.29
N ALA A 75 -23.06 48.49 -93.91
CA ALA A 75 -24.02 47.99 -94.89
C ALA A 75 -23.77 48.60 -96.27
N THR A 76 -24.05 47.85 -97.35
CA THR A 76 -23.78 48.30 -98.73
C THR A 76 -24.87 49.20 -99.35
N SER A 77 -25.67 49.91 -98.54
CA SER A 77 -26.76 50.78 -99.03
C SER A 77 -26.28 52.22 -99.30
N TYR A 78 -26.33 52.66 -100.56
CA TYR A 78 -25.76 53.95 -101.02
C TYR A 78 -26.71 55.17 -100.94
N VAL A 79 -27.93 55.01 -100.39
CA VAL A 79 -28.92 56.10 -100.28
C VAL A 79 -28.97 56.59 -98.83
N LYS A 80 -28.37 57.76 -98.55
CA LYS A 80 -28.25 58.40 -97.22
C LYS A 80 -27.71 57.44 -96.13
N GLU A 81 -26.38 57.34 -96.06
CA GLU A 81 -25.63 56.48 -95.12
C GLU A 81 -26.04 56.67 -93.64
N ALA A 82 -26.43 57.89 -93.23
CA ALA A 82 -26.79 58.24 -91.86
C ALA A 82 -28.13 57.68 -91.33
N ALA A 83 -28.89 56.94 -92.13
CA ALA A 83 -30.20 56.40 -91.74
C ALA A 83 -30.28 54.87 -91.75
N THR A 84 -29.14 54.17 -91.83
CA THR A 84 -29.06 52.71 -91.66
C THR A 84 -28.93 52.34 -90.19
N LEU A 85 -29.75 51.39 -89.72
CA LEU A 85 -29.68 50.87 -88.35
C LEU A 85 -29.10 49.45 -88.35
N PHE A 86 -28.36 49.10 -87.31
CA PHE A 86 -27.70 47.80 -87.12
C PHE A 86 -28.24 47.08 -85.89
N GLN A 87 -28.21 45.76 -85.95
CA GLN A 87 -28.54 44.88 -84.83
C GLN A 87 -27.48 43.77 -84.75
N TYR A 88 -26.98 43.49 -83.55
CA TYR A 88 -25.91 42.51 -83.35
C TYR A 88 -26.27 41.48 -82.26
N LYS A 89 -25.58 40.34 -82.28
CA LYS A 89 -25.70 39.26 -81.28
C LYS A 89 -24.41 38.46 -81.20
N LEU A 90 -23.90 38.22 -79.99
CA LEU A 90 -22.81 37.26 -79.76
C LEU A 90 -23.37 35.95 -79.20
N GLU A 91 -23.54 34.95 -80.06
CA GLU A 91 -24.02 33.64 -79.63
C GLU A 91 -23.03 32.95 -78.70
N GLY A 92 -23.54 32.43 -77.58
CA GLY A 92 -22.74 31.88 -76.48
C GLY A 92 -22.45 32.89 -75.36
N PHE A 93 -22.79 34.18 -75.56
CA PHE A 93 -22.65 35.23 -74.54
C PHE A 93 -23.95 36.04 -74.38
N ASP A 94 -24.54 36.52 -75.47
CA ASP A 94 -25.80 37.25 -75.49
C ASP A 94 -27.00 36.30 -75.67
N PRO A 95 -28.08 36.43 -74.85
CA PRO A 95 -29.28 35.62 -75.01
C PRO A 95 -30.07 35.95 -76.28
N ASP A 96 -30.25 37.25 -76.57
CA ASP A 96 -31.06 37.77 -77.68
C ASP A 96 -30.32 38.83 -78.52
N TRP A 97 -30.92 39.25 -79.64
CA TRP A 97 -30.40 40.33 -80.47
C TRP A 97 -30.46 41.67 -79.74
N SER A 98 -29.49 42.56 -80.00
CA SER A 98 -29.48 43.93 -79.48
C SER A 98 -30.68 44.75 -79.95
N GLU A 99 -30.90 45.94 -79.38
CA GLU A 99 -31.78 46.92 -80.02
C GLU A 99 -31.15 47.46 -81.32
N TRP A 100 -31.98 48.05 -82.19
CA TRP A 100 -31.52 48.68 -83.42
C TRP A 100 -30.76 49.98 -83.11
N THR A 101 -29.51 50.06 -83.53
CA THR A 101 -28.63 51.21 -83.26
C THR A 101 -28.01 51.76 -84.54
N ALA A 102 -27.77 53.07 -84.62
CA ALA A 102 -26.99 53.66 -85.72
C ALA A 102 -25.47 53.42 -85.56
N GLU A 103 -25.03 52.85 -84.43
CA GLU A 103 -23.62 52.57 -84.18
C GLU A 103 -23.11 51.43 -85.07
N SER A 104 -22.03 51.72 -85.79
CA SER A 104 -21.34 50.78 -86.68
C SER A 104 -20.24 49.95 -85.97
N ARG A 105 -20.24 49.91 -84.62
CA ARG A 105 -19.25 49.19 -83.82
C ARG A 105 -19.80 48.65 -82.50
N LYS A 106 -19.20 47.56 -81.98
CA LYS A 106 -19.51 46.98 -80.66
C LYS A 106 -18.29 46.40 -79.96
N ASP A 107 -18.16 46.67 -78.65
CA ASP A 107 -17.12 46.13 -77.77
C ASP A 107 -17.70 45.07 -76.81
N TYR A 108 -17.00 43.94 -76.66
CA TYR A 108 -17.25 42.89 -75.66
C TYR A 108 -16.04 42.74 -74.75
N THR A 109 -16.29 42.58 -73.45
CA THR A 109 -15.25 42.37 -72.43
C THR A 109 -15.53 41.15 -71.58
N ASN A 110 -14.47 40.49 -71.10
CA ASN A 110 -14.53 39.35 -70.16
C ASN A 110 -15.32 38.14 -70.67
N ILE A 111 -15.10 37.78 -71.94
CA ILE A 111 -15.69 36.59 -72.53
C ILE A 111 -14.93 35.34 -72.01
N PRO A 112 -15.62 34.33 -71.44
CA PRO A 112 -14.99 33.11 -70.91
C PRO A 112 -14.47 32.18 -72.02
N GLU A 113 -13.78 31.10 -71.65
CA GLU A 113 -13.31 30.11 -72.63
C GLU A 113 -14.49 29.41 -73.34
N GLY A 114 -14.45 29.34 -74.67
CA GLY A 114 -15.61 28.87 -75.42
C GLY A 114 -15.51 29.09 -76.92
N ARG A 115 -16.55 28.66 -77.65
CA ARG A 115 -16.74 28.93 -79.09
C ARG A 115 -17.87 29.93 -79.23
N TYR A 116 -17.64 30.99 -80.01
CA TYR A 116 -18.56 32.12 -80.14
C TYR A 116 -18.78 32.48 -81.61
N ARG A 117 -19.98 32.99 -81.91
CA ARG A 117 -20.33 33.53 -83.23
C ARG A 117 -20.92 34.92 -83.07
N PHE A 118 -20.26 35.92 -83.65
CA PHE A 118 -20.78 37.29 -83.68
C PHE A 118 -21.60 37.48 -84.95
N LEU A 119 -22.88 37.82 -84.82
CA LEU A 119 -23.80 38.07 -85.91
C LEU A 119 -24.18 39.54 -85.94
N VAL A 120 -24.24 40.14 -87.13
CA VAL A 120 -24.72 41.52 -87.31
C VAL A 120 -25.52 41.66 -88.59
N ARG A 121 -26.66 42.34 -88.52
CA ARG A 121 -27.53 42.65 -89.65
C ARG A 121 -27.92 44.11 -89.66
N ALA A 122 -28.25 44.64 -90.82
CA ALA A 122 -28.59 46.05 -90.98
C ALA A 122 -29.99 46.23 -91.57
N ARG A 123 -30.59 47.38 -91.31
CA ARG A 123 -31.90 47.79 -91.78
C ARG A 123 -31.77 49.12 -92.49
N ASN A 124 -32.19 49.18 -93.75
CA ASN A 124 -32.11 50.40 -94.56
C ASN A 124 -33.30 51.35 -94.27
N ILE A 125 -33.29 52.52 -94.93
CA ILE A 125 -34.34 53.56 -94.77
C ILE A 125 -35.74 53.14 -95.23
N TYR A 126 -35.81 52.09 -96.06
CA TYR A 126 -37.07 51.51 -96.55
C TYR A 126 -37.60 50.40 -95.63
N GLY A 127 -36.85 50.07 -94.57
CA GLY A 127 -37.22 49.08 -93.59
C GLY A 127 -36.79 47.65 -93.92
N ASN A 128 -36.14 47.42 -95.06
CA ASN A 128 -35.63 46.10 -95.47
C ASN A 128 -34.41 45.72 -94.62
N VAL A 129 -34.37 44.47 -94.16
CA VAL A 129 -33.30 43.92 -93.30
C VAL A 129 -32.39 43.01 -94.12
N SER A 130 -31.08 43.18 -93.97
CA SER A 130 -30.07 42.35 -94.65
C SER A 130 -29.96 40.95 -94.03
N GLU A 131 -29.37 40.02 -94.78
CA GLU A 131 -28.83 38.81 -94.19
C GLU A 131 -27.74 39.15 -93.15
N PRO A 132 -27.64 38.41 -92.02
CA PRO A 132 -26.61 38.65 -91.03
C PRO A 132 -25.21 38.25 -91.52
N ALA A 133 -24.24 39.13 -91.33
CA ALA A 133 -22.84 38.76 -91.41
C ALA A 133 -22.43 38.02 -90.12
N VAL A 134 -21.65 36.95 -90.26
CA VAL A 134 -21.22 36.09 -89.14
C VAL A 134 -19.70 36.07 -89.04
N PHE A 135 -19.18 36.20 -87.83
CA PHE A 135 -17.76 36.04 -87.51
C PHE A 135 -17.57 35.03 -86.37
N GLU A 136 -16.85 33.95 -86.62
CA GLU A 136 -16.64 32.86 -85.67
C GLU A 136 -15.25 32.93 -85.02
N PHE A 137 -15.20 32.73 -83.69
CA PHE A 137 -13.94 32.66 -82.94
C PHE A 137 -14.02 31.72 -81.73
N ARG A 138 -12.86 31.31 -81.19
CA ARG A 138 -12.74 30.42 -80.02
C ARG A 138 -11.71 30.95 -79.03
N ILE A 139 -12.02 30.97 -77.74
CA ILE A 139 -11.06 31.33 -76.67
C ILE A 139 -10.52 30.04 -76.01
N LYS A 140 -9.19 29.89 -75.92
CA LYS A 140 -8.54 28.71 -75.27
C LYS A 140 -8.70 28.73 -73.75
N PRO A 141 -8.73 27.56 -73.07
CA PRO A 141 -8.69 27.49 -71.61
C PRO A 141 -7.33 27.97 -71.06
N PRO A 142 -7.28 28.45 -69.80
CA PRO A 142 -6.06 28.92 -69.17
C PRO A 142 -5.06 27.78 -68.90
N TRP A 143 -3.76 28.11 -68.86
CA TRP A 143 -2.66 27.14 -68.77
C TRP A 143 -2.74 26.21 -67.54
N TYR A 144 -3.25 26.67 -66.40
CA TYR A 144 -3.38 25.87 -65.17
C TYR A 144 -4.51 24.82 -65.21
N ARG A 145 -5.34 24.80 -66.28
CA ARG A 145 -6.40 23.78 -66.51
C ARG A 145 -6.07 22.82 -67.66
N THR A 146 -4.79 22.69 -67.99
CA THR A 146 -4.32 21.78 -69.05
C THR A 146 -3.97 20.38 -68.50
N GLY A 147 -3.98 19.36 -69.35
CA GLY A 147 -3.70 17.97 -68.93
C GLY A 147 -2.33 17.76 -68.28
N TRP A 148 -1.30 18.48 -68.75
CA TRP A 148 0.04 18.40 -68.16
C TRP A 148 0.10 19.02 -66.75
N MET A 149 -0.71 20.05 -66.46
CA MET A 149 -0.81 20.61 -65.12
C MET A 149 -1.49 19.66 -64.13
N TYR A 150 -2.50 18.91 -64.58
CA TYR A 150 -3.06 17.84 -63.74
C TYR A 150 -2.05 16.72 -63.47
N ALA A 151 -1.20 16.37 -64.44
CA ALA A 151 -0.10 15.43 -64.22
C ALA A 151 0.94 15.97 -63.21
N LEU A 152 1.20 17.28 -63.23
CA LEU A 152 2.07 17.93 -62.24
C LEU A 152 1.44 17.90 -60.84
N TYR A 153 0.14 18.18 -60.72
CA TYR A 153 -0.57 18.12 -59.43
C TYR A 153 -0.58 16.70 -58.85
N THR A 154 -0.85 15.68 -59.67
CA THR A 154 -0.83 14.29 -59.19
C THR A 154 0.58 13.87 -58.76
N PHE A 155 1.60 14.26 -59.53
CA PHE A 155 3.00 14.03 -59.14
C PHE A 155 3.34 14.69 -57.80
N ALA A 156 2.94 15.95 -57.59
CA ALA A 156 3.18 16.66 -56.35
C ALA A 156 2.51 15.97 -55.14
N VAL A 157 1.27 15.48 -55.29
CA VAL A 157 0.56 14.73 -54.25
C VAL A 157 1.26 13.40 -53.93
N VAL A 158 1.69 12.66 -54.96
CA VAL A 158 2.41 11.40 -54.77
C VAL A 158 3.77 11.62 -54.09
N ALA A 159 4.51 12.65 -54.50
CA ALA A 159 5.79 13.00 -53.88
C ALA A 159 5.62 13.40 -52.40
N LEU A 160 4.58 14.18 -52.08
CA LEU A 160 4.23 14.54 -50.71
C LEU A 160 3.89 13.29 -49.87
N ALA A 161 3.03 12.42 -50.40
CA ALA A 161 2.65 11.17 -49.73
C ALA A 161 3.86 10.26 -49.50
N TYR A 162 4.74 10.12 -50.50
CA TYR A 162 5.98 9.36 -50.38
C TYR A 162 6.89 9.93 -49.28
N GLY A 163 7.07 11.25 -49.23
CA GLY A 163 7.85 11.94 -48.20
C GLY A 163 7.31 11.69 -46.79
N ILE A 164 5.99 11.78 -46.61
CA ILE A 164 5.32 11.51 -45.32
C ILE A 164 5.52 10.05 -44.90
N ILE A 165 5.37 9.10 -45.82
CA ILE A 165 5.55 7.67 -45.54
C ILE A 165 7.00 7.38 -45.13
N ARG A 166 7.99 7.87 -45.89
CA ARG A 166 9.41 7.74 -45.56
C ARG A 166 9.74 8.31 -44.20
N TRP A 167 9.30 9.54 -43.92
CA TRP A 167 9.51 10.20 -42.63
C TRP A 167 8.90 9.40 -41.47
N ARG A 168 7.68 8.88 -41.65
CA ARG A 168 6.99 8.06 -40.65
C ARG A 168 7.70 6.72 -40.39
N LEU A 169 8.23 6.07 -41.42
CA LEU A 169 8.99 4.83 -41.29
C LEU A 169 10.27 5.03 -40.49
N ASP A 170 11.04 6.07 -40.80
CA ASP A 170 12.28 6.39 -40.08
C ASP A 170 12.01 6.78 -38.62
N PHE A 171 10.93 7.53 -38.38
CA PHE A 171 10.49 7.89 -37.02
C PHE A 171 10.07 6.65 -36.20
N LEU A 172 9.31 5.73 -36.80
CA LEU A 172 8.89 4.49 -36.14
C LEU A 172 10.07 3.60 -35.80
N LYS A 173 11.06 3.50 -36.69
CA LYS A 173 12.26 2.71 -36.44
C LYS A 173 13.05 3.23 -35.23
N LYS A 174 13.29 4.54 -35.16
CA LYS A 174 13.96 5.16 -34.01
C LYS A 174 13.21 4.93 -32.70
N ARG A 175 11.87 5.02 -32.72
CA ARG A 175 11.05 4.74 -31.52
C ARG A 175 11.11 3.28 -31.10
N ASN A 176 11.16 2.34 -32.03
CA ASN A 176 11.34 0.93 -31.71
C ASN A 176 12.72 0.67 -31.08
N GLU A 177 13.79 1.23 -31.64
CA GLU A 177 15.15 1.11 -31.07
C GLU A 177 15.23 1.72 -29.66
N GLU A 178 14.63 2.88 -29.43
CA GLU A 178 14.54 3.48 -28.09
C GLU A 178 13.76 2.62 -27.10
N LEU A 179 12.66 2.00 -27.54
CA LEU A 179 11.86 1.12 -26.71
C LEU A 179 12.60 -0.16 -26.37
N GLU A 180 13.28 -0.76 -27.34
CA GLU A 180 14.08 -1.98 -27.16
C GLU A 180 15.20 -1.74 -26.14
N ASN A 181 15.95 -0.65 -26.28
CA ASN A 181 16.99 -0.26 -25.31
C ASN A 181 16.41 -0.05 -23.91
N LYS A 182 15.24 0.60 -23.78
CA LYS A 182 14.58 0.78 -22.48
C LYS A 182 14.11 -0.53 -21.87
N VAL A 183 13.60 -1.46 -22.70
CA VAL A 183 13.20 -2.78 -22.24
C VAL A 183 14.41 -3.55 -21.75
N GLU A 184 15.52 -3.53 -22.48
CA GLU A 184 16.76 -4.19 -22.08
C GLU A 184 17.31 -3.62 -20.76
N GLU A 185 17.39 -2.29 -20.63
CA GLU A 185 17.84 -1.62 -19.40
C GLU A 185 16.94 -1.97 -18.21
N ARG A 186 15.61 -1.92 -18.39
CA ARG A 186 14.65 -2.28 -17.34
C ARG A 186 14.74 -3.76 -16.98
N THR A 187 14.95 -4.64 -17.95
CA THR A 187 15.06 -6.08 -17.71
C THR A 187 16.34 -6.39 -16.94
N ALA A 188 17.48 -5.80 -17.32
CA ALA A 188 18.73 -5.95 -16.60
C ALA A 188 18.64 -5.41 -15.15
N ALA A 189 18.04 -4.23 -14.97
CA ALA A 189 17.79 -3.67 -13.64
C ALA A 189 16.89 -4.59 -12.79
N LEU A 190 15.81 -5.13 -13.38
CA LEU A 190 14.89 -6.03 -12.69
C LEU A 190 15.58 -7.35 -12.29
N GLU A 191 16.42 -7.91 -13.15
CA GLU A 191 17.20 -9.11 -12.84
C GLU A 191 18.18 -8.87 -11.68
N SER A 192 18.86 -7.72 -11.68
CA SER A 192 19.78 -7.36 -10.58
C SER A 192 19.04 -7.20 -9.24
N ALA A 193 17.91 -6.51 -9.23
CA ALA A 193 17.07 -6.34 -8.05
C ALA A 193 16.51 -7.68 -7.57
N ARG A 194 16.13 -8.57 -8.48
CA ARG A 194 15.64 -9.92 -8.13
C ARG A 194 16.74 -10.75 -7.47
N ARG A 195 17.97 -10.73 -8.00
CA ARG A 195 19.12 -11.43 -7.39
C ARG A 195 19.44 -10.89 -6.00
N GLU A 196 19.36 -9.58 -5.80
CA GLU A 196 19.56 -8.96 -4.48
C GLU A 196 18.49 -9.41 -3.47
N ILE A 197 17.21 -9.40 -3.88
CA ILE A 197 16.10 -9.87 -3.05
C ILE A 197 16.26 -11.36 -2.70
N GLU A 198 16.67 -12.20 -3.66
CA GLU A 198 16.91 -13.61 -3.42
C GLU A 198 18.06 -13.83 -2.42
N ALA A 199 19.17 -13.10 -2.56
CA ALA A 199 20.29 -13.16 -1.61
C ALA A 199 19.91 -12.69 -0.20
N GLN A 200 19.14 -11.60 -0.08
CA GLN A 200 18.64 -11.11 1.21
C GLN A 200 17.69 -12.11 1.85
N ARG A 201 16.82 -12.75 1.07
CA ARG A 201 15.89 -13.77 1.55
C ARG A 201 16.63 -14.99 2.09
N ASP A 202 17.65 -15.46 1.41
CA ASP A 202 18.46 -16.61 1.86
C ASP A 202 19.25 -16.27 3.12
N TYR A 203 19.84 -15.07 3.19
CA TYR A 203 20.48 -14.56 4.40
C TYR A 203 19.51 -14.53 5.59
N LEU A 204 18.35 -13.89 5.43
CA LEU A 204 17.32 -13.83 6.48
C LEU A 204 16.87 -15.22 6.94
N LYS A 205 16.72 -16.16 6.01
CA LYS A 205 16.36 -17.55 6.34
C LYS A 205 17.43 -18.21 7.21
N SER A 206 18.70 -18.03 6.88
CA SER A 206 19.81 -18.58 7.68
C SER A 206 19.89 -17.97 9.08
N VAL A 207 19.64 -16.66 9.20
CA VAL A 207 19.63 -15.94 10.47
C VAL A 207 18.47 -16.44 11.34
N ASN A 208 17.28 -16.62 10.77
CA ASN A 208 16.13 -17.16 11.51
C ASN A 208 16.40 -18.56 12.07
N VAL A 209 17.01 -19.45 11.28
CA VAL A 209 17.37 -20.80 11.74
C VAL A 209 18.37 -20.75 12.91
N GLN A 210 19.38 -19.87 12.83
CA GLN A 210 20.33 -19.67 13.93
C GLN A 210 19.67 -19.11 15.18
N LEU A 211 18.74 -18.16 15.01
CA LEU A 211 17.99 -17.56 16.10
C LEU A 211 17.10 -18.59 16.81
N GLU A 212 16.38 -19.42 16.06
CA GLU A 212 15.56 -20.51 16.61
C GLU A 212 16.42 -21.51 17.40
N ALA A 213 17.59 -21.89 16.88
CA ALA A 213 18.52 -22.77 17.58
C ALA A 213 19.03 -22.15 18.89
N ALA A 214 19.42 -20.87 18.86
CA ALA A 214 19.89 -20.16 20.05
C ALA A 214 18.80 -20.03 21.13
N ILE A 215 17.55 -19.76 20.73
CA ILE A 215 16.41 -19.70 21.66
C ILE A 215 16.17 -21.07 22.31
N GLN A 216 16.26 -22.15 21.53
CA GLN A 216 16.06 -23.50 22.04
C GLN A 216 17.15 -23.90 23.04
N GLU A 217 18.42 -23.61 22.72
CA GLU A 217 19.56 -23.85 23.62
C GLU A 217 19.43 -23.06 24.92
N LEU A 218 19.01 -21.79 24.84
CA LEU A 218 18.80 -20.94 26.01
C LEU A 218 17.68 -21.51 26.90
N LYS A 219 16.59 -21.97 26.31
CA LYS A 219 15.48 -22.60 27.03
C LYS A 219 15.90 -23.90 27.73
N GLU A 220 16.68 -24.75 27.06
CA GLU A 220 17.21 -25.99 27.65
C GLU A 220 18.14 -25.70 28.82
N THR A 221 19.04 -24.73 28.65
CA THR A 221 19.96 -24.28 29.70
C THR A 221 19.19 -23.74 30.92
N GLN A 222 18.13 -22.96 30.69
CA GLN A 222 17.28 -22.43 31.75
C GLN A 222 16.58 -23.56 32.53
N ILE A 223 16.05 -24.58 31.84
CA ILE A 223 15.42 -25.74 32.49
C ILE A 223 16.45 -26.47 33.37
N GLN A 224 17.67 -26.68 32.87
CA GLN A 224 18.73 -27.33 33.64
C GLN A 224 19.12 -26.54 34.88
N LEU A 225 19.18 -25.20 34.79
CA LEU A 225 19.49 -24.33 35.91
C LEU A 225 18.42 -24.39 37.01
N VAL A 226 17.15 -24.27 36.63
CA VAL A 226 16.00 -24.43 37.56
C VAL A 226 16.04 -25.79 38.24
N GLN A 227 16.32 -26.86 37.50
CA GLN A 227 16.45 -28.19 38.08
C GLN A 227 17.64 -28.30 39.05
N SER A 228 18.77 -27.67 38.72
CA SER A 228 19.97 -27.62 39.58
C SER A 228 19.73 -26.84 40.87
N GLU A 229 18.91 -25.79 40.83
CA GLU A 229 18.50 -25.05 42.01
C GLU A 229 17.53 -25.83 42.87
N LYS A 230 16.51 -26.44 42.27
CA LYS A 230 15.59 -27.34 42.99
C LYS A 230 16.36 -28.42 43.74
N MET A 231 17.36 -29.03 43.10
CA MET A 231 18.23 -30.03 43.74
C MET A 231 19.11 -29.44 44.86
N ALA A 232 19.56 -28.20 44.73
CA ALA A 232 20.32 -27.53 45.77
C ALA A 232 19.45 -27.18 47.00
N SER A 233 18.24 -26.66 46.79
CA SER A 233 17.25 -26.40 47.85
C SER A 233 16.86 -27.69 48.58
N VAL A 234 16.59 -28.76 47.81
CA VAL A 234 16.40 -30.10 48.38
C VAL A 234 17.65 -30.57 49.15
N GLY A 235 18.86 -30.32 48.63
CA GLY A 235 20.10 -30.69 49.31
C GLY A 235 20.30 -30.01 50.68
N GLN A 236 20.02 -28.71 50.79
CA GLN A 236 20.04 -28.00 52.07
C GLN A 236 19.01 -28.56 53.05
N MET A 237 17.83 -28.93 52.55
CA MET A 237 16.78 -29.54 53.36
C MET A 237 17.16 -30.96 53.82
N VAL A 238 17.76 -31.77 52.93
CA VAL A 238 18.20 -33.15 53.23
C VAL A 238 19.28 -33.16 54.32
N ALA A 239 20.19 -32.18 54.34
CA ALA A 239 21.20 -32.06 55.39
C ALA A 239 20.57 -31.85 56.78
N GLY A 240 19.51 -31.03 56.88
CA GLY A 240 18.72 -30.86 58.11
C GLY A 240 17.91 -32.11 58.46
N LEU A 241 17.30 -32.75 57.46
CA LEU A 241 16.52 -33.97 57.64
C LEU A 241 17.36 -35.16 58.11
N ALA A 242 18.61 -35.27 57.69
CA ALA A 242 19.51 -36.31 58.21
C ALA A 242 19.67 -36.19 59.73
N HIS A 243 19.81 -34.97 60.24
CA HIS A 243 19.86 -34.71 61.67
C HIS A 243 18.52 -35.03 62.35
N GLU A 244 17.40 -34.70 61.71
CA GLU A 244 16.06 -35.00 62.23
C GLU A 244 15.65 -36.47 62.16
N ILE A 245 16.23 -37.27 61.28
CA ILE A 245 16.05 -38.73 61.25
C ILE A 245 16.94 -39.36 62.32
N ASN A 246 18.15 -38.84 62.50
CA ASN A 246 19.08 -39.31 63.54
C ASN A 246 18.53 -39.05 64.96
N ASN A 247 17.78 -37.97 65.18
CA ASN A 247 17.17 -37.66 66.47
C ASN A 247 16.23 -38.77 66.99
N PRO A 248 15.13 -39.15 66.31
CA PRO A 248 14.28 -40.27 66.71
C PRO A 248 15.04 -41.61 66.69
N LEU A 249 16.00 -41.83 65.79
CA LEU A 249 16.84 -43.04 65.81
C LEU A 249 17.62 -43.19 67.13
N THR A 250 18.04 -42.08 67.72
CA THR A 250 18.73 -42.05 69.03
C THR A 250 17.81 -42.49 70.17
N PHE A 251 16.48 -42.47 70.00
CA PHE A 251 15.54 -43.04 70.95
C PHE A 251 15.10 -44.45 70.55
N VAL A 252 14.91 -44.71 69.27
CA VAL A 252 14.44 -46.02 68.76
C VAL A 252 15.45 -47.11 69.04
N ILE A 253 16.73 -46.91 68.68
CA ILE A 253 17.76 -47.97 68.80
C ILE A 253 17.98 -48.36 70.28
N PRO A 254 18.22 -47.42 71.22
CA PRO A 254 18.45 -47.80 72.61
C PRO A 254 17.21 -48.41 73.29
N ASN A 255 15.99 -48.01 72.91
CA ASN A 255 14.78 -48.63 73.45
C ASN A 255 14.60 -50.07 72.94
N LEU A 256 14.97 -50.36 71.69
CA LEU A 256 14.96 -51.73 71.15
C LEU A 256 16.01 -52.61 71.85
N ASP A 257 17.20 -52.08 72.14
CA ASP A 257 18.24 -52.78 72.91
C ASP A 257 17.76 -53.04 74.35
N LEU A 258 17.12 -52.05 74.98
CA LEU A 258 16.53 -52.19 76.31
C LEU A 258 15.47 -53.29 76.33
N MET A 259 14.55 -53.30 75.36
CA MET A 259 13.54 -54.35 75.21
C MET A 259 14.19 -55.73 75.10
N GLN A 260 15.23 -55.89 74.29
CA GLN A 260 15.91 -57.17 74.12
C GLN A 260 16.50 -57.68 75.43
N SER A 261 17.11 -56.79 76.23
CA SER A 261 17.67 -57.13 77.54
C SER A 261 16.59 -57.43 78.60
N GLN A 262 15.46 -56.72 78.57
CA GLN A 262 14.36 -56.87 79.53
C GLN A 262 13.56 -58.15 79.31
N ILE A 263 13.45 -58.66 78.09
CA ILE A 263 12.76 -59.94 77.80
C ILE A 263 13.34 -61.08 78.64
N GLN A 264 14.66 -61.20 78.69
CA GLN A 264 15.32 -62.27 79.47
C GLN A 264 15.09 -62.13 80.98
N SER A 265 15.04 -60.89 81.48
CA SER A 265 14.73 -60.57 82.88
C SER A 265 13.27 -60.91 83.21
N LEU A 266 12.33 -60.52 82.34
CA LEU A 266 10.91 -60.80 82.48
C LEU A 266 10.62 -62.31 82.49
N GLU A 267 11.27 -63.10 81.62
CA GLU A 267 11.15 -64.57 81.62
C GLU A 267 11.62 -65.19 82.95
N THR A 268 12.71 -64.66 83.50
CA THR A 268 13.29 -65.12 84.77
C THR A 268 12.36 -64.77 85.94
N LEU A 269 11.86 -63.53 85.99
CA LEU A 269 10.92 -63.08 87.03
C LEU A 269 9.58 -63.82 86.93
N LEU A 270 9.05 -64.04 85.74
CA LEU A 270 7.82 -64.83 85.53
C LEU A 270 7.96 -66.24 86.10
N THR A 271 9.11 -66.88 85.88
CA THR A 271 9.41 -68.22 86.39
C THR A 271 9.47 -68.23 87.93
N LYS A 272 10.10 -67.21 88.54
CA LYS A 272 10.15 -67.05 90.01
C LYS A 272 8.78 -66.76 90.62
N VAL A 273 7.99 -65.88 90.03
CA VAL A 273 6.62 -65.58 90.48
C VAL A 273 5.76 -66.84 90.43
N LYS A 274 5.89 -67.64 89.36
CA LYS A 274 5.08 -68.86 89.16
C LYS A 274 5.48 -70.02 90.09
N ASN A 275 6.77 -70.19 90.40
CA ASN A 275 7.28 -71.38 91.09
C ASN A 275 7.64 -71.13 92.57
N GLU A 276 7.98 -69.90 92.95
CA GLU A 276 8.62 -69.59 94.24
C GLU A 276 7.87 -68.53 95.06
N GLY A 277 6.71 -68.03 94.59
CA GLY A 277 5.99 -66.94 95.24
C GLY A 277 6.71 -65.59 95.14
N GLY A 278 7.46 -65.38 94.05
CA GLY A 278 8.23 -64.15 93.80
C GLY A 278 7.40 -62.86 93.76
N ASN A 279 8.09 -61.73 93.86
CA ASN A 279 7.47 -60.40 93.94
C ASN A 279 6.74 -60.04 92.64
N ALA A 280 5.41 -60.23 92.62
CA ALA A 280 4.56 -59.90 91.48
C ALA A 280 4.59 -58.40 91.13
N GLU A 281 4.86 -57.54 92.11
CA GLU A 281 4.93 -56.09 91.94
C GLU A 281 6.18 -55.67 91.14
N GLU A 282 7.32 -56.33 91.39
CA GLU A 282 8.57 -56.14 90.63
C GLU A 282 8.42 -56.61 89.17
N PHE A 283 7.72 -57.72 88.96
CA PHE A 283 7.38 -58.19 87.61
C PHE A 283 6.48 -57.21 86.86
N LEU A 284 5.44 -56.67 87.52
CA LEU A 284 4.54 -55.69 86.92
C LEU A 284 5.25 -54.39 86.57
N GLN A 285 6.15 -53.91 87.42
CA GLN A 285 6.96 -52.72 87.15
C GLN A 285 7.88 -52.91 85.93
N GLN A 286 8.60 -54.03 85.84
CA GLN A 286 9.43 -54.33 84.66
C GLN A 286 8.61 -54.50 83.39
N LEU A 287 7.39 -55.03 83.50
CA LEU A 287 6.47 -55.16 82.37
C LEU A 287 5.98 -53.79 81.88
N ASP A 288 5.72 -52.85 82.78
CA ASP A 288 5.35 -51.48 82.43
C ASP A 288 6.51 -50.69 81.82
N ASP A 289 7.74 -50.85 82.34
CA ASP A 289 8.95 -50.27 81.75
C ASP A 289 9.17 -50.80 80.31
N PHE A 290 8.98 -52.10 80.11
CA PHE A 290 9.05 -52.75 78.80
C PHE A 290 7.98 -52.21 77.83
N ARG A 291 6.75 -52.01 78.30
CA ARG A 291 5.68 -51.38 77.50
C ARG A 291 6.01 -49.93 77.15
N SER A 292 6.59 -49.17 78.08
CA SER A 292 6.98 -47.78 77.86
C SER A 292 8.11 -47.67 76.82
N ALA A 293 9.07 -48.59 76.85
CA ALA A 293 10.10 -48.70 75.83
C ALA A 293 9.50 -48.98 74.45
N ILE A 294 8.56 -49.93 74.33
CA ILE A 294 7.82 -50.22 73.09
C ILE A 294 7.13 -48.98 72.55
N GLN A 295 6.40 -48.27 73.40
CA GLN A 295 5.67 -47.07 73.01
C GLN A 295 6.63 -45.97 72.53
N SER A 296 7.76 -45.78 73.22
CA SER A 296 8.78 -44.80 72.85
C SER A 296 9.43 -45.11 71.49
N ALA A 297 9.78 -46.38 71.24
CA ALA A 297 10.31 -46.80 69.94
C ALA A 297 9.28 -46.67 68.81
N LYS A 298 7.99 -46.95 69.09
CA LYS A 298 6.90 -46.76 68.13
C LYS A 298 6.73 -45.29 67.76
N THR A 299 6.66 -44.39 68.73
CA THR A 299 6.56 -42.95 68.49
C THR A 299 7.76 -42.41 67.72
N GLY A 300 8.98 -42.86 68.03
CA GLY A 300 10.17 -42.50 67.25
C GLY A 300 10.09 -42.99 65.79
N SER A 301 9.57 -44.20 65.57
CA SER A 301 9.39 -44.76 64.22
C SER A 301 8.30 -44.06 63.41
N GLU A 302 7.18 -43.68 64.05
CA GLU A 302 6.12 -42.87 63.43
C GLU A 302 6.66 -41.51 62.99
N ARG A 303 7.48 -40.87 63.82
CA ARG A 303 8.15 -39.61 63.47
C ARG A 303 9.06 -39.74 62.25
N ILE A 304 9.86 -40.81 62.16
CA ILE A 304 10.70 -41.08 60.97
C ILE A 304 9.82 -41.26 59.72
N LYS A 305 8.72 -42.00 59.83
CA LYS A 305 7.78 -42.21 58.73
C LYS A 305 7.19 -40.88 58.24
N ASP A 306 6.78 -40.00 59.15
CA ASP A 306 6.20 -38.71 58.80
C ASP A 306 7.24 -37.79 58.13
N ILE A 307 8.48 -37.78 58.63
CA ILE A 307 9.61 -37.07 57.99
C ILE A 307 9.81 -37.54 56.54
N VAL A 308 9.90 -38.86 56.31
CA VAL A 308 10.11 -39.44 54.97
C VAL A 308 8.90 -39.18 54.06
N HIS A 309 7.68 -39.27 54.59
CA HIS A 309 6.45 -38.99 53.84
C HIS A 309 6.40 -37.53 53.37
N ASN A 310 6.74 -36.58 54.23
CA ASN A 310 6.74 -35.15 53.91
C ASN A 310 7.82 -34.82 52.88
N LEU A 311 9.02 -35.39 52.99
CA LEU A 311 10.09 -35.26 51.99
C LEU A 311 9.66 -35.82 50.62
N ARG A 312 9.00 -36.98 50.61
CA ARG A 312 8.51 -37.60 49.35
C ARG A 312 7.40 -36.76 48.71
N THR A 313 6.54 -36.15 49.52
CA THR A 313 5.47 -35.25 49.05
C THR A 313 6.05 -33.98 48.45
N PHE A 314 7.13 -33.45 49.03
CA PHE A 314 7.86 -32.28 48.51
C PHE A 314 8.64 -32.56 47.21
N THR A 315 9.20 -33.77 47.07
CA THR A 315 10.07 -34.14 45.94
C THR A 315 9.34 -34.79 44.76
N ARG A 316 8.05 -35.15 44.89
CA ARG A 316 7.29 -35.85 43.83
C ARG A 316 7.11 -34.98 42.58
N HIS A 317 7.38 -35.55 41.42
CA HIS A 317 7.25 -34.90 40.11
C HIS A 317 5.81 -34.90 39.55
N ASP A 318 4.86 -35.58 40.23
CA ASP A 318 3.64 -36.08 39.57
C ASP A 318 2.34 -35.32 39.89
N ALA A 319 2.36 -34.25 40.70
CA ALA A 319 1.13 -33.49 40.96
C ALA A 319 0.88 -32.50 39.82
N HIS A 320 0.02 -32.90 38.88
CA HIS A 320 -0.29 -32.14 37.69
C HIS A 320 -1.06 -30.85 38.03
N GLY A 321 -0.42 -29.70 37.77
CA GLY A 321 -1.09 -28.45 37.42
C GLY A 321 -1.56 -27.55 38.56
N ILE A 322 -2.17 -26.44 38.15
CA ILE A 322 -2.79 -25.44 39.02
C ILE A 322 -4.14 -25.97 39.49
N ALA A 323 -4.34 -26.09 40.80
CA ALA A 323 -5.56 -26.59 41.44
C ALA A 323 -6.02 -25.66 42.57
N ASP A 324 -7.28 -25.76 42.96
CA ASP A 324 -7.79 -25.05 44.12
C ASP A 324 -7.21 -25.68 45.39
N ALA A 325 -6.46 -24.89 46.15
CA ALA A 325 -5.71 -25.34 47.30
C ALA A 325 -5.83 -24.38 48.48
N GLU A 326 -5.92 -24.91 49.69
CA GLU A 326 -5.93 -24.13 50.92
C GLU A 326 -4.49 -23.76 51.30
N ILE A 327 -4.14 -22.49 51.12
CA ILE A 327 -2.77 -21.99 51.31
C ILE A 327 -2.26 -22.28 52.73
N GLU A 328 -3.09 -22.05 53.76
CA GLU A 328 -2.68 -22.23 55.16
C GLU A 328 -2.37 -23.69 55.51
N SER A 329 -3.07 -24.64 54.92
CA SER A 329 -2.81 -26.08 55.12
C SER A 329 -1.43 -26.47 54.56
N HIS A 330 -1.11 -25.99 53.37
CA HIS A 330 0.18 -26.23 52.73
C HIS A 330 1.32 -25.46 53.39
N LEU A 331 1.06 -24.21 53.79
CA LEU A 331 2.01 -23.40 54.53
C LEU A 331 2.35 -24.06 55.87
N ASN A 332 1.37 -24.60 56.60
CA ASN A 332 1.62 -25.39 57.81
C ASN A 332 2.54 -26.60 57.54
N GLN A 333 2.28 -27.37 56.48
CA GLN A 333 3.13 -28.52 56.13
C GLN A 333 4.57 -28.11 55.77
N ALA A 334 4.74 -27.05 54.98
CA ALA A 334 6.05 -26.52 54.62
C ALA A 334 6.81 -25.99 55.86
N LEU A 335 6.07 -25.39 56.79
CA LEU A 335 6.61 -24.84 58.01
C LEU A 335 6.96 -25.91 59.05
N ASP A 336 6.18 -26.97 59.17
CA ASP A 336 6.49 -28.08 60.08
C ASP A 336 7.81 -28.75 59.70
N LEU A 337 8.18 -28.75 58.42
CA LEU A 337 9.51 -29.17 57.95
C LEU A 337 10.62 -28.17 58.30
N PHE A 338 10.34 -26.87 58.34
CA PHE A 338 11.32 -25.83 58.61
C PHE A 338 11.55 -25.59 60.11
N PHE A 339 10.50 -25.68 60.93
CA PHE A 339 10.57 -25.39 62.36
C PHE A 339 11.38 -26.42 63.14
N ASN A 340 11.27 -27.69 62.77
CA ASN A 340 12.01 -28.75 63.45
C ASN A 340 13.52 -28.61 63.26
N GLN A 341 13.95 -27.91 62.20
CA GLN A 341 15.35 -27.68 61.86
C GLN A 341 15.98 -26.52 62.66
N TYR A 342 15.18 -25.52 63.09
CA TYR A 342 15.67 -24.27 63.70
C TYR A 342 15.02 -23.99 65.07
N ASN A 343 15.33 -24.82 66.07
CA ASN A 343 14.74 -24.73 67.41
C ASN A 343 15.05 -23.44 68.19
N ASP A 344 16.07 -22.69 67.76
CA ASP A 344 16.52 -21.43 68.36
C ASP A 344 15.86 -20.18 67.74
N ILE A 345 15.16 -20.32 66.60
CA ILE A 345 14.39 -19.24 65.98
C ILE A 345 12.92 -19.38 66.35
N ARG A 346 12.32 -18.31 66.88
CA ARG A 346 10.90 -18.27 67.22
C ARG A 346 10.03 -17.99 65.99
N PHE A 347 9.20 -18.95 65.62
CA PHE A 347 8.23 -18.77 64.55
C PHE A 347 6.84 -18.44 65.10
N GLU A 348 6.27 -17.33 64.64
CA GLU A 348 4.94 -16.85 65.05
C GLU A 348 3.98 -16.94 63.86
N LYS A 349 2.81 -17.56 64.05
CA LYS A 349 1.79 -17.72 63.01
C LYS A 349 0.58 -16.83 63.31
N SER A 350 0.13 -16.07 62.32
CA SER A 350 -1.09 -15.26 62.38
C SER A 350 -1.92 -15.51 61.12
N PHE A 351 -2.69 -16.59 61.15
CA PHE A 351 -3.43 -17.06 59.99
C PHE A 351 -4.86 -16.53 59.98
N ALA A 352 -5.20 -15.76 58.96
CA ALA A 352 -6.50 -15.09 58.82
C ALA A 352 -7.07 -15.21 57.38
N PHE A 353 -6.70 -16.25 56.63
CA PHE A 353 -7.15 -16.48 55.26
C PHE A 353 -7.55 -17.94 55.02
N ASN A 354 -8.85 -18.20 54.87
CA ASN A 354 -9.40 -19.56 54.86
C ASN A 354 -9.99 -20.02 53.52
N GLN A 355 -9.75 -19.30 52.42
CA GLN A 355 -10.35 -19.60 51.12
C GLN A 355 -9.38 -20.41 50.22
N PRO A 356 -9.87 -21.37 49.42
CA PRO A 356 -9.04 -22.03 48.41
C PRO A 356 -8.58 -21.04 47.33
N VAL A 357 -7.32 -21.16 46.89
CA VAL A 357 -6.75 -20.35 45.82
C VAL A 357 -6.21 -21.25 44.73
N ARG A 358 -6.36 -20.82 43.48
CA ARG A 358 -5.97 -21.60 42.32
C ARG A 358 -4.47 -21.49 42.06
N ILE A 359 -3.71 -22.43 42.63
CA ILE A 359 -2.24 -22.44 42.62
C ILE A 359 -1.65 -23.79 42.26
N ASN A 360 -0.40 -23.79 41.79
CA ASN A 360 0.45 -24.96 41.82
C ASN A 360 1.13 -25.04 43.20
N ILE A 361 0.67 -25.99 44.02
CA ILE A 361 1.14 -26.20 45.39
C ILE A 361 2.66 -26.41 45.45
N GLN A 362 3.25 -27.11 44.47
CA GLN A 362 4.68 -27.42 44.50
C GLN A 362 5.54 -26.17 44.27
N GLU A 363 5.13 -25.35 43.29
CA GLU A 363 5.81 -24.09 43.00
C GLU A 363 5.65 -23.10 44.16
N MET A 364 4.48 -23.10 44.80
CA MET A 364 4.23 -22.25 45.96
C MET A 364 5.03 -22.70 47.20
N ASN A 365 5.15 -24.00 47.44
CA ASN A 365 6.01 -24.53 48.50
C ASN A 365 7.49 -24.16 48.28
N LEU A 366 7.96 -24.17 47.02
CA LEU A 366 9.32 -23.72 46.69
C LEU A 366 9.50 -22.23 46.99
N CYS A 367 8.50 -21.38 46.69
CA CYS A 367 8.51 -19.97 47.10
C CYS A 367 8.65 -19.80 48.61
N PHE A 368 7.83 -20.52 49.38
CA PHE A 368 7.86 -20.43 50.85
C PHE A 368 9.23 -20.84 51.41
N VAL A 369 9.78 -21.96 50.94
CA VAL A 369 11.11 -22.44 51.35
C VAL A 369 12.21 -21.43 50.99
N ASN A 370 12.19 -20.86 49.79
CA ASN A 370 13.19 -19.88 49.38
C ASN A 370 13.13 -18.60 50.24
N ILE A 371 11.93 -18.10 50.55
CA ILE A 371 11.75 -16.92 51.42
C ILE A 371 12.19 -17.24 52.85
N LEU A 372 11.77 -18.38 53.42
CA LEU A 372 12.12 -18.79 54.78
C LEU A 372 13.62 -19.03 54.94
N SER A 373 14.27 -19.66 53.96
CA SER A 373 15.72 -19.88 53.97
C SER A 373 16.47 -18.54 54.01
N ASN A 374 16.05 -17.58 53.18
CA ASN A 374 16.63 -16.23 53.20
C ASN A 374 16.43 -15.51 54.53
N ALA A 375 15.24 -15.65 55.14
CA ALA A 375 14.93 -15.08 56.45
C ALA A 375 15.83 -15.68 57.56
N VAL A 376 16.00 -17.00 57.59
CA VAL A 376 16.89 -17.67 58.55
C VAL A 376 18.33 -17.21 58.35
N LEU A 377 18.81 -17.18 57.11
CA LEU A 377 20.16 -16.71 56.80
C LEU A 377 20.38 -15.25 57.23
N ALA A 378 19.39 -14.38 57.05
CA ALA A 378 19.46 -12.99 57.49
C ALA A 378 19.54 -12.87 59.03
N ILE A 379 18.87 -13.76 59.76
CA ILE A 379 18.96 -13.87 61.23
C ILE A 379 20.37 -14.32 61.64
N ARG A 380 20.92 -15.37 61.01
CA ARG A 380 22.29 -15.84 61.30
C ARG A 380 23.36 -14.79 61.02
N ASP A 381 23.19 -14.01 59.97
CA ASP A 381 24.09 -12.89 59.69
C ASP A 381 24.02 -11.81 60.75
N ALA A 382 22.82 -11.51 61.27
CA ALA A 382 22.64 -10.58 62.37
C ALA A 382 23.31 -11.10 63.66
N GLU A 383 23.18 -12.40 63.95
CA GLU A 383 23.85 -13.06 65.08
C GLU A 383 25.37 -12.98 64.96
N SER A 384 25.93 -13.35 63.80
CA SER A 384 27.39 -13.32 63.58
C SER A 384 28.00 -11.92 63.70
N LYS A 385 27.20 -10.88 63.39
CA LYS A 385 27.58 -9.47 63.52
C LYS A 385 27.23 -8.86 64.88
N ASN A 386 26.76 -9.66 65.85
CA ASN A 386 26.31 -9.22 67.17
C ASN A 386 25.21 -8.16 67.13
N LEU A 387 24.39 -8.14 66.08
CA LEU A 387 23.21 -7.27 65.95
C LEU A 387 21.96 -7.88 66.59
N LEU A 388 21.94 -9.20 66.75
CA LEU A 388 20.85 -9.97 67.34
C LEU A 388 21.43 -11.10 68.20
N LYS A 389 20.82 -11.43 69.35
CA LYS A 389 21.21 -12.63 70.11
C LYS A 389 20.55 -13.87 69.50
N ALA A 390 21.20 -15.02 69.64
CA ALA A 390 20.71 -16.29 69.07
C ALA A 390 19.26 -16.63 69.48
N GLU A 391 18.88 -16.35 70.73
CA GLU A 391 17.53 -16.63 71.26
C GLU A 391 16.46 -15.58 70.86
N GLU A 392 16.87 -14.49 70.21
CA GLU A 392 15.99 -13.39 69.81
C GLU A 392 15.54 -13.49 68.34
N GLY A 393 16.07 -14.46 67.58
CA GLY A 393 15.64 -14.75 66.20
C GLY A 393 14.14 -14.97 66.11
N ARG A 394 13.45 -14.23 65.23
CA ARG A 394 12.00 -14.32 65.04
C ARG A 394 11.62 -14.24 63.56
N ILE A 395 10.71 -15.12 63.16
CA ILE A 395 10.02 -15.04 61.86
C ILE A 395 8.51 -15.05 62.11
N LEU A 396 7.83 -13.97 61.75
CA LEU A 396 6.37 -13.86 61.76
C LEU A 396 5.83 -14.23 60.37
N ILE A 397 4.81 -15.09 60.37
CA ILE A 397 4.16 -15.54 59.15
C ILE A 397 2.66 -15.26 59.28
N ALA A 398 2.15 -14.42 58.40
CA ALA A 398 0.77 -13.98 58.42
C ALA A 398 0.09 -14.19 57.07
N THR A 399 -1.17 -14.59 57.10
CA THR A 399 -2.02 -14.70 55.92
C THR A 399 -3.22 -13.79 56.11
N GLU A 400 -3.56 -13.00 55.10
CA GLU A 400 -4.72 -12.10 55.11
C GLU A 400 -5.31 -11.97 53.71
N GLU A 401 -6.61 -11.69 53.62
CA GLU A 401 -7.24 -11.24 52.39
C GLU A 401 -7.08 -9.72 52.27
N ILE A 402 -6.58 -9.24 51.14
CA ILE A 402 -6.47 -7.81 50.86
C ILE A 402 -7.13 -7.45 49.53
N ILE A 403 -7.55 -6.20 49.43
CA ILE A 403 -7.99 -5.61 48.17
C ILE A 403 -6.88 -4.68 47.67
N PHE A 404 -6.32 -4.98 46.51
CA PHE A 404 -5.29 -4.19 45.86
C PHE A 404 -5.71 -3.92 44.42
N SER A 405 -5.72 -2.65 44.00
CA SER A 405 -6.14 -2.26 42.64
C SER A 405 -7.50 -2.86 42.22
N GLU A 406 -8.50 -2.77 43.10
CA GLU A 406 -9.87 -3.30 42.91
C GLU A 406 -9.97 -4.84 42.73
N LYS A 407 -8.90 -5.58 43.02
CA LYS A 407 -8.89 -7.06 42.99
C LYS A 407 -8.61 -7.63 44.37
N HIS A 408 -9.18 -8.81 44.64
CA HIS A 408 -8.94 -9.55 45.87
C HIS A 408 -7.70 -10.43 45.75
N PHE A 409 -6.82 -10.39 46.75
CA PHE A 409 -5.62 -11.20 46.84
C PHE A 409 -5.54 -11.93 48.18
N ALA A 410 -5.08 -13.18 48.14
CA ALA A 410 -4.48 -13.84 49.29
C ALA A 410 -3.06 -13.30 49.46
N LYS A 411 -2.81 -12.62 50.58
CA LYS A 411 -1.48 -12.10 50.92
C LYS A 411 -0.83 -12.97 51.98
N ILE A 412 0.34 -13.52 51.66
CA ILE A 412 1.18 -14.27 52.60
C ILE A 412 2.42 -13.43 52.93
N THR A 413 2.54 -13.00 54.17
CA THR A 413 3.65 -12.15 54.64
C THR A 413 4.61 -12.96 55.50
N PHE A 414 5.89 -12.90 55.19
CA PHE A 414 7.01 -13.42 55.96
C PHE A 414 7.83 -12.25 56.46
N LYS A 415 7.95 -12.09 57.77
CA LYS A 415 8.70 -10.99 58.39
C LYS A 415 9.74 -11.52 59.36
N ASP A 416 11.01 -11.30 59.05
CA ASP A 416 12.12 -11.60 59.93
C ASP A 416 12.60 -10.35 60.70
N ASN A 417 13.42 -10.59 61.73
CA ASN A 417 14.16 -9.57 62.45
C ASN A 417 15.68 -9.69 62.22
N GLY A 418 16.09 -10.21 61.07
CA GLY A 418 17.48 -10.38 60.68
C GLY A 418 18.16 -9.05 60.30
N ILE A 419 19.27 -9.15 59.58
CA ILE A 419 20.14 -8.01 59.28
C ILE A 419 19.51 -6.96 58.35
N GLY A 420 18.47 -7.34 57.60
CA GLY A 420 17.85 -6.48 56.59
C GLY A 420 18.65 -6.39 55.28
N ILE A 421 18.15 -5.58 54.35
CA ILE A 421 18.70 -5.40 53.00
C ILE A 421 19.08 -3.92 52.83
N SER A 422 20.29 -3.65 52.33
CA SER A 422 20.72 -2.27 52.07
C SER A 422 19.97 -1.67 50.87
N PRO A 423 19.75 -0.34 50.84
CA PRO A 423 19.07 0.32 49.73
C PRO A 423 19.76 0.13 48.37
N ASP A 424 21.08 -0.02 48.37
CA ASP A 424 21.87 -0.26 47.15
C ASP A 424 21.65 -1.66 46.57
N VAL A 425 21.31 -2.64 47.42
CA VAL A 425 21.09 -4.03 47.04
C VAL A 425 19.63 -4.29 46.66
N MET A 426 18.68 -3.56 47.27
CA MET A 426 17.24 -3.74 47.08
C MET A 426 16.77 -3.81 45.61
N PRO A 427 17.28 -3.00 44.66
CA PRO A 427 16.85 -3.08 43.26
C PRO A 427 17.24 -4.38 42.56
N HIS A 428 18.28 -5.05 43.05
CA HIS A 428 18.91 -6.21 42.39
C HIS A 428 18.47 -7.55 42.98
N ILE A 429 17.68 -7.57 44.06
CA ILE A 429 17.34 -8.81 44.78
C ILE A 429 16.56 -9.86 43.97
N PHE A 430 15.93 -9.43 42.87
CA PHE A 430 15.20 -10.29 41.93
C PHE A 430 15.98 -10.58 40.65
N GLU A 431 17.18 -10.00 40.49
CA GLU A 431 18.03 -10.30 39.33
C GLU A 431 18.54 -11.74 39.45
N PRO A 432 18.39 -12.55 38.39
CA PRO A 432 18.94 -13.90 38.39
C PRO A 432 20.46 -13.87 38.63
N PHE A 433 20.94 -14.81 39.45
CA PHE A 433 22.34 -14.97 39.85
C PHE A 433 22.92 -13.87 40.76
N PHE A 434 22.12 -12.87 41.13
CA PHE A 434 22.56 -11.86 42.08
C PHE A 434 22.61 -12.43 43.50
N THR A 435 23.78 -12.35 44.15
CA THR A 435 23.99 -12.84 45.51
C THR A 435 24.97 -11.95 46.25
N THR A 436 24.70 -11.70 47.53
CA THR A 436 25.65 -11.02 48.45
C THR A 436 26.58 -12.00 49.15
N ARG A 437 26.47 -13.30 48.85
CA ARG A 437 27.25 -14.37 49.48
C ARG A 437 28.60 -14.61 48.78
N PRO A 438 29.59 -15.17 49.49
CA PRO A 438 30.85 -15.60 48.88
C PRO A 438 30.63 -16.61 47.74
N VAL A 439 31.59 -16.67 46.82
CA VAL A 439 31.57 -17.60 45.68
C VAL A 439 31.43 -19.04 46.19
N GLY A 440 30.29 -19.68 45.87
CA GLY A 440 29.95 -21.04 46.28
C GLY A 440 28.84 -21.16 47.32
N ASP A 441 28.47 -20.07 48.01
CA ASP A 441 27.58 -20.11 49.19
C ASP A 441 26.22 -19.42 48.96
N GLY A 442 25.74 -19.45 47.71
CA GLY A 442 24.45 -18.93 47.30
C GLY A 442 24.42 -18.66 45.80
N LYS A 443 23.56 -19.36 45.05
CA LYS A 443 23.48 -19.25 43.58
C LYS A 443 22.80 -17.95 43.10
N GLY A 444 22.16 -17.20 43.99
CA GLY A 444 21.50 -15.93 43.67
C GLY A 444 20.20 -16.07 42.87
N LEU A 445 19.53 -17.21 42.95
CA LEU A 445 18.35 -17.50 42.12
C LEU A 445 17.04 -17.59 42.92
N GLY A 446 17.06 -17.93 44.22
CA GLY A 446 15.84 -18.25 44.97
C GLY A 446 14.76 -17.17 45.00
N LEU A 447 15.14 -15.89 45.11
CA LEU A 447 14.18 -14.77 45.02
C LEU A 447 13.74 -14.50 43.58
N SER A 448 14.62 -14.67 42.59
CA SER A 448 14.26 -14.55 41.17
C SER A 448 13.28 -15.66 40.73
N GLU A 449 13.44 -16.88 41.24
CA GLU A 449 12.49 -17.98 41.04
C GLU A 449 11.17 -17.71 41.75
N THR A 450 11.22 -17.23 42.99
CA THR A 450 10.02 -16.83 43.74
C THR A 450 9.24 -15.78 42.96
N TYR A 451 9.91 -14.76 42.43
CA TYR A 451 9.30 -13.74 41.58
C TYR A 451 8.65 -14.36 40.33
N ALA A 452 9.37 -15.22 39.61
CA ALA A 452 8.86 -15.88 38.41
C ALA A 452 7.63 -16.77 38.69
N ILE A 453 7.65 -17.54 39.78
CA ILE A 453 6.54 -18.38 40.20
C ILE A 453 5.33 -17.52 40.57
N VAL A 454 5.51 -16.49 41.38
CA VAL A 454 4.40 -15.58 41.77
C VAL A 454 3.79 -14.93 40.53
N LYS A 455 4.62 -14.48 39.58
CA LYS A 455 4.14 -13.92 38.30
C LYS A 455 3.40 -14.94 37.43
N LYS A 456 3.86 -16.20 37.38
CA LYS A 456 3.16 -17.29 36.70
C LYS A 456 1.76 -17.54 37.26
N HIS A 457 1.55 -17.25 38.55
CA HIS A 457 0.26 -17.33 39.22
C HIS A 457 -0.59 -16.05 39.12
N GLY A 458 -0.17 -15.06 38.31
CA GLY A 458 -0.86 -13.76 38.21
C GLY A 458 -0.68 -12.86 39.42
N GLY A 459 0.26 -13.19 40.30
CA GLY A 459 0.49 -12.50 41.57
C GLY A 459 1.51 -11.37 41.53
N GLU A 460 1.73 -10.80 42.72
CA GLU A 460 2.71 -9.76 42.99
C GLU A 460 3.54 -10.10 44.23
N ILE A 461 4.75 -9.58 44.30
CA ILE A 461 5.62 -9.74 45.47
C ILE A 461 6.09 -8.37 45.93
N GLU A 462 5.92 -8.09 47.21
CA GLU A 462 6.37 -6.86 47.86
C GLU A 462 7.49 -7.19 48.84
N VAL A 463 8.56 -6.40 48.81
CA VAL A 463 9.66 -6.50 49.78
C VAL A 463 9.84 -5.16 50.46
N LYS A 464 9.79 -5.16 51.79
CA LYS A 464 10.05 -4.00 52.64
C LYS A 464 11.16 -4.39 53.61
N SER A 465 12.29 -3.71 53.54
CA SER A 465 13.44 -3.97 54.42
C SER A 465 14.05 -2.66 54.88
N ASN A 466 14.59 -2.67 56.08
CA ASN A 466 15.37 -1.57 56.63
C ASN A 466 16.82 -2.03 56.80
N ALA A 467 17.79 -1.18 56.45
CA ALA A 467 19.22 -1.50 56.58
C ALA A 467 19.68 -1.80 58.02
N ASN A 468 18.87 -1.44 59.02
CA ASN A 468 19.16 -1.59 60.45
C ASN A 468 18.21 -2.57 61.17
N GLY A 469 17.50 -3.44 60.43
CA GLY A 469 16.81 -4.58 61.04
C GLY A 469 15.53 -5.01 60.33
N GLY A 470 15.48 -6.32 60.04
CA GLY A 470 14.32 -7.08 59.57
C GLY A 470 13.94 -6.86 58.12
N THR A 471 13.52 -7.94 57.46
CA THR A 471 12.89 -7.90 56.14
C THR A 471 11.47 -8.43 56.20
N SER A 472 10.57 -7.82 55.44
CA SER A 472 9.20 -8.26 55.23
C SER A 472 9.01 -8.54 53.76
N VAL A 473 8.77 -9.80 53.41
CA VAL A 473 8.43 -10.26 52.07
C VAL A 473 6.95 -10.65 52.06
N ALA A 474 6.15 -10.06 51.20
CA ALA A 474 4.73 -10.40 51.03
C ALA A 474 4.48 -10.93 49.62
N VAL A 475 3.85 -12.11 49.52
CA VAL A 475 3.41 -12.73 48.28
C VAL A 475 1.90 -12.52 48.15
N LEU A 476 1.46 -11.91 47.06
CA LEU A 476 0.07 -11.61 46.75
C LEU A 476 -0.38 -12.53 45.61
N ILE A 477 -1.38 -13.39 45.87
CA ILE A 477 -1.95 -14.29 44.86
C ILE A 477 -3.41 -13.89 44.61
N PRO A 478 -3.83 -13.62 43.36
CA PRO A 478 -5.20 -13.20 43.08
C PRO A 478 -6.19 -14.32 43.38
N LEU A 479 -7.30 -13.99 44.05
CA LEU A 479 -8.39 -14.96 44.34
C LEU A 479 -9.21 -15.28 43.08
N GLU A 480 -9.33 -14.29 42.19
CA GLU A 480 -9.94 -14.45 40.87
C GLU A 480 -8.84 -14.54 39.81
N ASN A 481 -8.26 -15.72 39.60
CA ASN A 481 -7.46 -15.91 38.40
C ASN A 481 -8.38 -16.02 37.19
N VAL A 482 -8.29 -15.00 36.33
CA VAL A 482 -8.91 -14.91 35.00
C VAL A 482 -8.65 -16.21 34.26
N ARG A 483 -9.73 -16.86 33.81
CA ARG A 483 -9.67 -18.00 32.87
C ARG A 483 -8.71 -17.62 31.74
N ALA A 484 -7.56 -18.33 31.65
CA ALA A 484 -6.75 -18.32 30.43
C ALA A 484 -7.49 -19.07 29.33
#